data_AF-A0A930E7C3-F1
#
_entry.id   AF-A0A930E7C3-F1
#
_cell.length_a   1.000
_cell.length_b   1.000
_cell.length_c   1.000
_cell.angle_alpha   90.00
_cell.angle_beta   90.00
_cell.angle_gamma   90.00
#
_symmetry.space_group_name_H-M   'P 1'
#
loop_
_entity.id
_entity.type
_entity.pdbx_description
1 polymer ?
#
loop_
_entity_poly.entity_id
_entity_poly.type
_entity_poly.pdbx_seq_one_letter_code
_entity_poly.pdbx_strand_id
1 'polypeptide(L)'
;MKRKLKLNRIILGGILLGSLSIFGVPLMITHKVCPIGGEEFKDSYVPQCPTNKFVMFKNEFTEEELKKYEKIINSEEYREIPRNSNKYYYLARFYEMLGGISDKEIGKTYFNSYHYYSENKETKREALQKGISYLEKAEKKDYEVMWNLANLYSEAGEYDKMNKLLEKTSEKDFGKTAEFYYNLANLELYDGRYTIFEKEIKDENVKKMIVTKALQFLQKEIKEDRKIGKEIEKQQLLRQAKLYRELDKSNEIDVLFAKADKKFWKSISLFYMDEPEMALGNVYNEKRISTVKDLQQALVYADKILSDFKGNKAERTEILLIKAEAYRRLGEFSEAEKLLKEIDSEKIDKMYEFQFENIRRQVKSKDKRVYQYLPPQIMY
;
A
#
# COMPACT_ATOMS: atom_id res chain seq x y z
N MET A 1 -12.35 35.67 29.89
CA MET A 1 -13.49 34.73 29.70
C MET A 1 -12.99 33.47 28.99
N LYS A 2 -12.60 32.43 29.74
CA LYS A 2 -12.20 31.12 29.18
C LYS A 2 -13.46 30.25 29.06
N ARG A 3 -13.95 30.02 27.83
CA ARG A 3 -15.03 29.06 27.55
C ARG A 3 -14.48 27.64 27.77
N LYS A 4 -14.90 26.99 28.87
CA LYS A 4 -14.75 25.54 29.05
C LYS A 4 -15.63 24.85 28.01
N LEU A 5 -15.02 24.21 27.01
CA LEU A 5 -15.70 23.23 26.16
C LEU A 5 -16.00 22.00 27.02
N LYS A 6 -17.28 21.77 27.30
CA LYS A 6 -17.77 20.52 27.88
C LYS A 6 -17.68 19.43 26.80
N LEU A 7 -16.74 18.50 26.95
CA LEU A 7 -16.73 17.26 26.17
C LEU A 7 -17.89 16.39 26.64
N ASN A 8 -19.02 16.44 25.93
CA ASN A 8 -20.06 15.45 26.08
C ASN A 8 -19.65 14.17 25.34
N ARG A 9 -19.65 13.06 26.09
CA ARG A 9 -19.75 11.65 25.67
C ARG A 9 -19.63 11.39 24.16
N ILE A 10 -18.44 10.97 23.72
CA ILE A 10 -18.26 10.29 22.43
C ILE A 10 -18.61 8.81 22.67
N ILE A 11 -19.79 8.40 22.19
CA ILE A 11 -20.16 7.00 22.05
C ILE A 11 -19.35 6.47 20.86
N LEU A 12 -18.26 5.75 21.14
CA LEU A 12 -17.50 4.98 20.15
C LEU A 12 -18.27 3.69 19.81
N GLY A 13 -19.46 3.86 19.25
CA GLY A 13 -20.16 2.81 18.53
C GLY A 13 -19.59 2.75 17.11
N GLY A 14 -18.94 1.64 16.77
CA GLY A 14 -18.67 1.23 15.38
C GLY A 14 -18.06 2.30 14.48
N ILE A 15 -16.79 2.65 14.70
CA ILE A 15 -16.00 3.34 13.68
C ILE A 15 -15.11 2.31 13.00
N LEU A 16 -15.39 2.12 11.72
CA LEU A 16 -14.58 1.50 10.66
C LEU A 16 -13.08 1.35 11.03
N LEU A 17 -12.64 0.10 11.16
CA LEU A 17 -11.23 -0.30 11.31
C LEU A 17 -10.39 -0.12 10.02
N GLY A 18 -10.83 0.73 9.09
CA GLY A 18 -10.04 1.17 7.97
C GLY A 18 -9.62 2.62 8.19
N SER A 19 -8.32 2.89 8.24
CA SER A 19 -7.71 4.22 8.04
C SER A 19 -7.80 5.26 9.17
N LEU A 20 -7.28 4.97 10.36
CA LEU A 20 -6.94 6.01 11.36
C LEU A 20 -5.43 6.19 11.62
N SER A 21 -4.58 5.71 10.71
CA SER A 21 -3.19 6.17 10.61
C SER A 21 -3.03 7.40 9.71
N ILE A 22 -4.15 8.05 9.33
CA ILE A 22 -4.13 9.31 8.61
C ILE A 22 -4.13 10.44 9.65
N PHE A 23 -3.06 11.22 9.66
CA PHE A 23 -2.75 12.38 10.53
C PHE A 23 -2.11 12.07 11.89
N GLY A 24 -1.01 12.78 12.17
CA GLY A 24 -0.18 12.73 13.39
C GLY A 24 -0.90 13.16 14.66
N VAL A 25 -1.94 12.42 15.03
CA VAL A 25 -2.47 12.41 16.39
C VAL A 25 -1.52 11.54 17.21
N PRO A 26 -0.90 12.07 18.28
CA PRO A 26 -0.13 11.24 19.20
C PRO A 26 -1.02 10.07 19.63
N LEU A 27 -0.51 8.84 19.55
CA LEU A 27 -1.15 7.68 20.17
C LEU A 27 -1.50 8.08 21.61
N MET A 28 -2.79 8.29 21.88
CA MET A 28 -3.23 8.77 23.19
C MET A 28 -2.94 7.68 24.22
N ILE A 29 -1.78 7.79 24.88
CA ILE A 29 -1.45 6.99 26.04
C ILE A 29 -2.33 7.48 27.17
N THR A 30 -3.22 6.60 27.64
CA THR A 30 -4.18 6.94 28.69
C THR A 30 -3.87 6.16 29.95
N HIS A 31 -4.07 6.80 31.10
CA HIS A 31 -4.05 6.12 32.38
C HIS A 31 -5.23 5.15 32.46
N LYS A 32 -4.95 3.90 32.83
CA LYS A 32 -5.93 2.81 32.95
C LYS A 32 -5.73 2.11 34.29
N VAL A 33 -6.82 1.53 34.77
CA VAL A 33 -6.83 0.63 35.93
C VAL A 33 -7.27 -0.72 35.43
N CYS A 34 -6.52 -1.76 35.76
CA CYS A 34 -6.88 -3.11 35.39
C CYS A 34 -8.16 -3.56 36.07
N PRO A 35 -9.17 -4.02 35.31
CA PRO A 35 -10.45 -4.44 35.88
C PRO A 35 -10.31 -5.61 36.84
N ILE A 36 -9.28 -6.43 36.67
CA ILE A 36 -8.94 -7.54 37.57
C ILE A 36 -7.57 -7.26 38.17
N GLY A 37 -7.49 -7.21 39.51
CA GLY A 37 -6.26 -6.92 40.25
C GLY A 37 -6.00 -5.44 40.55
N GLY A 38 -6.66 -4.50 39.84
CA GLY A 38 -6.63 -3.08 40.19
C GLY A 38 -5.31 -2.34 39.92
N GLU A 39 -4.37 -2.94 39.20
CA GLU A 39 -3.08 -2.30 38.87
C GLU A 39 -3.29 -1.08 37.96
N GLU A 40 -2.64 0.04 38.29
CA GLU A 40 -2.62 1.24 37.44
C GLU A 40 -1.51 1.15 36.40
N PHE A 41 -1.82 1.51 35.16
CA PHE A 41 -0.86 1.48 34.07
C PHE A 41 -1.16 2.52 32.99
N LYS A 42 -0.23 2.65 32.05
CA LYS A 42 -0.35 3.52 30.88
C LYS A 42 -0.22 2.66 29.63
N ASP A 43 -1.21 2.71 28.77
CA ASP A 43 -1.20 2.02 27.48
C ASP A 43 -2.00 2.83 26.45
N SER A 44 -1.83 2.44 25.19
CA SER A 44 -2.49 2.98 24.02
C SER A 44 -3.68 2.10 23.60
N TYR A 45 -4.19 2.31 22.38
CA TYR A 45 -5.38 1.68 21.81
C TYR A 45 -5.45 0.15 22.04
N VAL A 46 -6.55 -0.37 22.60
CA VAL A 46 -6.71 -1.74 23.16
C VAL A 46 -5.69 -2.02 24.27
N PRO A 47 -5.94 -1.58 25.52
CA PRO A 47 -5.02 -1.74 26.63
C PRO A 47 -4.84 -3.20 27.07
N GLN A 48 -3.63 -3.58 27.48
CA GLN A 48 -3.35 -4.87 28.10
C GLN A 48 -2.79 -4.70 29.52
N CYS A 49 -3.39 -5.40 30.48
CA CYS A 49 -2.94 -5.43 31.86
C CYS A 49 -1.52 -5.99 32.02
N PRO A 50 -0.58 -5.25 32.65
CA PRO A 50 0.81 -5.65 32.77
C PRO A 50 1.03 -7.03 33.40
N THR A 51 0.34 -7.33 34.50
CA THR A 51 0.59 -8.52 35.32
C THR A 51 -0.17 -9.73 34.81
N ASN A 52 -1.50 -9.61 34.69
CA ASN A 52 -2.36 -10.74 34.34
C ASN A 52 -2.63 -10.88 32.84
N LYS A 53 -2.09 -9.97 32.02
CA LYS A 53 -2.21 -9.96 30.55
C LYS A 53 -3.63 -9.86 30.02
N PHE A 54 -4.62 -9.57 30.87
CA PHE A 54 -6.00 -9.34 30.46
C PHE A 54 -6.09 -8.18 29.49
N VAL A 55 -6.75 -8.38 28.36
CA VAL A 55 -6.91 -7.37 27.32
C VAL A 55 -8.25 -6.68 27.48
N MET A 56 -8.23 -5.36 27.66
CA MET A 56 -9.42 -4.56 27.88
C MET A 56 -10.13 -4.30 26.54
N PHE A 57 -10.96 -5.24 26.11
CA PHE A 57 -11.70 -5.17 24.83
C PHE A 57 -12.97 -4.31 24.87
N LYS A 58 -13.37 -3.83 26.05
CA LYS A 58 -14.47 -2.89 26.25
C LYS A 58 -14.22 -1.95 27.43
N ASN A 59 -15.05 -0.91 27.55
CA ASN A 59 -14.85 0.15 28.54
C ASN A 59 -15.26 -0.23 29.96
N GLU A 60 -16.37 -0.94 30.10
CA GLU A 60 -16.98 -1.27 31.40
C GLU A 60 -17.30 -2.75 31.45
N PHE A 61 -17.05 -3.35 32.62
CA PHE A 61 -17.26 -4.76 32.90
C PHE A 61 -18.19 -4.88 34.12
N THR A 62 -19.13 -5.81 34.10
CA THR A 62 -19.93 -6.12 35.28
C THR A 62 -19.15 -7.03 36.23
N GLU A 63 -19.53 -7.05 37.50
CA GLU A 63 -18.93 -7.92 38.51
C GLU A 63 -19.03 -9.41 38.13
N GLU A 64 -20.14 -9.82 37.50
CA GLU A 64 -20.36 -11.19 37.02
C GLU A 64 -19.39 -11.55 35.89
N GLU A 65 -19.16 -10.63 34.95
CA GLU A 65 -18.20 -10.81 33.88
C GLU A 65 -16.78 -10.92 34.44
N LEU A 66 -16.38 -10.01 35.34
CA LEU A 66 -15.06 -10.03 35.95
C LEU A 66 -14.80 -11.32 36.71
N LYS A 67 -15.77 -11.84 37.46
CA LYS A 67 -15.65 -13.16 38.13
C LYS A 67 -15.47 -14.30 37.14
N LYS A 68 -16.14 -14.26 35.98
CA LYS A 68 -15.95 -15.26 34.92
C LYS A 68 -14.56 -15.13 34.30
N TYR A 69 -14.14 -13.90 34.01
CA TYR A 69 -12.91 -13.59 33.30
C TYR A 69 -11.69 -13.88 34.17
N GLU A 70 -11.78 -13.61 35.47
CA GLU A 70 -10.76 -13.93 36.48
C GLU A 70 -10.43 -15.42 36.49
N LYS A 71 -11.43 -16.30 36.36
CA LYS A 71 -11.19 -17.75 36.24
C LYS A 71 -10.40 -18.12 34.99
N ILE A 72 -10.68 -17.45 33.87
CA ILE A 72 -9.98 -17.70 32.59
C ILE A 72 -8.54 -17.21 32.68
N ILE A 73 -8.30 -15.97 33.10
CA ILE A 73 -6.94 -15.41 33.15
C ILE A 73 -6.04 -16.11 34.18
N ASN A 74 -6.64 -16.78 35.17
CA ASN A 74 -5.94 -17.55 36.17
C ASN A 74 -5.78 -19.04 35.82
N SER A 75 -6.37 -19.50 34.72
CA SER A 75 -6.18 -20.86 34.23
C SER A 75 -4.76 -21.09 33.72
N GLU A 76 -4.32 -22.34 33.78
CA GLU A 76 -3.01 -22.77 33.28
C GLU A 76 -2.84 -22.40 31.80
N GLU A 77 -3.81 -22.75 30.97
CA GLU A 77 -3.78 -22.50 29.52
C GLU A 77 -3.58 -21.01 29.17
N TYR A 78 -4.23 -20.08 29.89
CA TYR A 78 -4.05 -18.65 29.63
C TYR A 78 -2.70 -18.12 30.12
N ARG A 79 -2.24 -18.60 31.28
CA ARG A 79 -0.96 -18.19 31.87
C ARG A 79 0.25 -18.72 31.11
N GLU A 80 0.09 -19.82 30.39
CA GLU A 80 1.13 -20.41 29.53
C GLU A 80 1.31 -19.69 28.19
N ILE A 81 0.42 -18.76 27.83
CA ILE A 81 0.60 -17.95 26.62
C ILE A 81 1.96 -17.22 26.70
N PRO A 82 2.84 -17.37 25.68
CA PRO A 82 4.16 -16.77 25.71
C PRO A 82 4.12 -15.26 25.94
N ARG A 83 4.94 -14.75 26.87
CA ARG A 83 4.93 -13.34 27.31
C ARG A 83 5.23 -12.33 26.20
N ASN A 84 5.92 -12.75 25.15
CA ASN A 84 6.27 -11.96 23.96
C ASN A 84 5.21 -12.06 22.84
N SER A 85 4.06 -12.69 23.10
CA SER A 85 2.90 -12.65 22.21
C SER A 85 2.27 -11.27 22.24
N ASN A 86 1.67 -10.86 21.11
CA ASN A 86 0.96 -9.58 21.09
C ASN A 86 -0.40 -9.65 21.78
N LYS A 87 -0.93 -8.49 22.17
CA LYS A 87 -2.22 -8.36 22.86
C LYS A 87 -3.40 -8.94 22.08
N TYR A 88 -3.40 -8.91 20.76
CA TYR A 88 -4.48 -9.50 19.97
C TYR A 88 -4.44 -11.04 20.05
N TYR A 89 -3.27 -11.65 20.16
CA TYR A 89 -3.15 -13.08 20.41
C TYR A 89 -3.75 -13.44 21.78
N TYR A 90 -3.39 -12.69 22.83
CA TYR A 90 -3.99 -12.85 24.16
C TYR A 90 -5.51 -12.69 24.15
N LEU A 91 -6.03 -11.71 23.41
CA LEU A 91 -7.47 -11.49 23.28
C LEU A 91 -8.16 -12.63 22.53
N ALA A 92 -7.55 -13.15 21.46
CA ALA A 92 -8.12 -14.25 20.70
C ALA A 92 -8.20 -15.53 21.55
N ARG A 93 -7.13 -15.88 22.27
CA ARG A 93 -7.13 -17.01 23.22
C ARG A 93 -8.17 -16.81 24.32
N PHE A 94 -8.27 -15.60 24.87
CA PHE A 94 -9.30 -15.28 25.84
C PHE A 94 -10.72 -15.54 25.28
N TYR A 95 -11.01 -15.12 24.04
CA TYR A 95 -12.31 -15.36 23.40
C TYR A 95 -12.61 -16.84 23.16
N GLU A 96 -11.61 -17.65 22.79
CA GLU A 96 -11.78 -19.12 22.68
C GLU A 96 -12.23 -19.72 24.02
N MET A 97 -11.55 -19.37 25.10
CA MET A 97 -11.79 -19.91 26.45
C MET A 97 -13.08 -19.38 27.06
N LEU A 98 -13.48 -18.15 26.71
CA LEU A 98 -14.70 -17.53 27.21
C LEU A 98 -15.95 -18.28 26.74
N GLY A 99 -15.91 -18.82 25.52
CA GLY A 99 -17.04 -19.44 24.84
C GLY A 99 -18.17 -18.45 24.52
N GLY A 100 -19.02 -18.81 23.56
CA GLY A 100 -20.15 -17.97 23.14
C GLY A 100 -19.77 -16.74 22.30
N ILE A 101 -18.48 -16.57 21.98
CA ILE A 101 -18.02 -15.59 20.99
C ILE A 101 -18.14 -16.21 19.59
N SER A 102 -18.63 -15.43 18.62
CA SER A 102 -18.79 -15.92 17.26
C SER A 102 -17.44 -16.26 16.61
N ASP A 103 -17.42 -17.27 15.73
CA ASP A 103 -16.23 -17.63 14.95
C ASP A 103 -15.68 -16.43 14.16
N LYS A 104 -16.58 -15.56 13.67
CA LYS A 104 -16.20 -14.32 12.98
C LYS A 104 -15.30 -13.43 13.85
N GLU A 105 -15.68 -13.21 15.09
CA GLU A 105 -14.97 -12.31 16.00
C GLU A 105 -13.64 -12.92 16.45
N ILE A 106 -13.62 -14.22 16.75
CA ILE A 106 -12.38 -14.93 17.08
C ILE A 106 -11.42 -14.89 15.88
N GLY A 107 -11.89 -15.23 14.69
CA GLY A 107 -11.09 -15.23 13.46
C GLY A 107 -10.55 -13.85 13.09
N LYS A 108 -11.36 -12.78 13.25
CA LYS A 108 -10.89 -11.40 13.08
C LYS A 108 -9.85 -11.00 14.11
N THR A 109 -9.99 -11.45 15.36
CA THR A 109 -9.02 -11.14 16.40
C THR A 109 -7.67 -11.81 16.10
N TYR A 110 -7.68 -13.05 15.60
CA TYR A 110 -6.46 -13.70 15.09
C TYR A 110 -5.90 -13.04 13.83
N PHE A 111 -6.74 -12.58 12.90
CA PHE A 111 -6.30 -11.78 11.75
C PHE A 111 -5.55 -10.52 12.19
N ASN A 112 -6.09 -9.78 13.17
CA ASN A 112 -5.43 -8.62 13.75
C ASN A 112 -4.12 -9.01 14.45
N SER A 113 -4.10 -10.15 15.15
CA SER A 113 -2.89 -10.66 15.78
C SER A 113 -1.78 -10.99 14.78
N TYR A 114 -2.12 -11.57 13.62
CA TYR A 114 -1.13 -11.84 12.58
C TYR A 114 -0.48 -10.57 12.04
N HIS A 115 -1.28 -9.53 11.75
CA HIS A 115 -0.79 -8.27 11.15
C HIS A 115 -0.21 -7.29 12.17
N TYR A 116 -0.45 -7.50 13.47
CA TYR A 116 0.13 -6.68 14.50
C TYR A 116 1.55 -7.13 14.82
N TYR A 117 2.42 -6.18 15.14
CA TYR A 117 3.80 -6.46 15.53
C TYR A 117 3.87 -7.54 16.61
N SER A 118 4.69 -8.56 16.38
CA SER A 118 4.95 -9.63 17.34
C SER A 118 6.39 -10.09 17.24
N GLU A 119 7.07 -10.15 18.39
CA GLU A 119 8.39 -10.74 18.51
C GLU A 119 8.33 -12.28 18.45
N ASN A 120 7.17 -12.85 18.80
CA ASN A 120 6.96 -14.29 18.82
C ASN A 120 6.45 -14.82 17.47
N LYS A 121 7.36 -15.43 16.71
CA LYS A 121 7.08 -16.01 15.40
C LYS A 121 6.14 -17.23 15.46
N GLU A 122 6.16 -17.98 16.56
CA GLU A 122 5.34 -19.18 16.71
C GLU A 122 3.87 -18.81 16.93
N THR A 123 3.58 -17.90 17.85
CA THR A 123 2.21 -17.39 18.06
C THR A 123 1.70 -16.64 16.85
N LYS A 124 2.57 -15.97 16.10
CA LYS A 124 2.21 -15.35 14.82
C LYS A 124 1.78 -16.39 13.79
N ARG A 125 2.53 -17.49 13.65
CA ARG A 125 2.16 -18.61 12.78
C ARG A 125 0.86 -19.27 13.21
N GLU A 126 0.65 -19.46 14.51
CA GLU A 126 -0.60 -19.99 15.03
C GLU A 126 -1.77 -19.04 14.78
N ALA A 127 -1.57 -17.72 14.94
CA ALA A 127 -2.59 -16.72 14.63
C ALA A 127 -3.02 -16.77 13.16
N LEU A 128 -2.08 -16.98 12.23
CA LEU A 128 -2.41 -17.22 10.82
C LEU A 128 -3.32 -18.44 10.65
N GLN A 129 -2.93 -19.58 11.21
CA GLN A 129 -3.66 -20.85 11.07
C GLN A 129 -5.05 -20.79 11.74
N LYS A 130 -5.13 -20.28 12.96
CA LYS A 130 -6.40 -20.12 13.68
C LYS A 130 -7.28 -19.07 13.03
N GLY A 131 -6.70 -17.95 12.56
CA GLY A 131 -7.42 -16.95 11.78
C GLY A 131 -8.11 -17.55 10.57
N ILE A 132 -7.40 -18.37 9.79
CA ILE A 132 -7.99 -19.12 8.66
C ILE A 132 -9.12 -20.04 9.14
N SER A 133 -8.84 -20.90 10.13
CA SER A 133 -9.82 -21.89 10.61
C SER A 133 -11.14 -21.28 11.10
N TYR A 134 -11.06 -20.18 11.86
CA TYR A 134 -12.24 -19.49 12.36
C TYR A 134 -12.97 -18.69 11.27
N LEU A 135 -12.23 -18.02 10.36
CA LEU A 135 -12.86 -17.27 9.28
C LEU A 135 -13.49 -18.19 8.21
N GLU A 136 -12.94 -19.38 7.97
CA GLU A 136 -13.57 -20.43 7.13
C GLU A 136 -14.94 -20.84 7.70
N LYS A 137 -15.04 -21.08 9.02
CA LYS A 137 -16.31 -21.40 9.70
C LYS A 137 -17.31 -20.24 9.64
N ALA A 138 -16.80 -19.02 9.73
CA ALA A 138 -17.59 -17.80 9.69
C ALA A 138 -18.06 -17.40 8.29
N GLU A 139 -17.60 -18.05 7.21
CA GLU A 139 -17.84 -17.65 5.83
C GLU A 139 -19.33 -17.74 5.44
N LYS A 140 -20.08 -16.66 5.71
CA LYS A 140 -21.51 -16.51 5.38
C LYS A 140 -21.76 -15.26 4.54
N LYS A 141 -21.35 -15.26 3.26
CA LYS A 141 -21.48 -14.09 2.34
C LYS A 141 -21.08 -12.75 2.97
N ASP A 142 -20.22 -12.78 3.98
CA ASP A 142 -19.74 -11.61 4.70
C ASP A 142 -18.46 -11.15 4.00
N TYR A 143 -18.57 -10.06 3.26
CA TYR A 143 -17.49 -9.59 2.41
C TYR A 143 -16.25 -9.22 3.20
N GLU A 144 -16.40 -8.68 4.40
CA GLU A 144 -15.26 -8.34 5.25
C GLU A 144 -14.51 -9.61 5.67
N VAL A 145 -15.24 -10.65 6.08
CA VAL A 145 -14.66 -11.97 6.40
C VAL A 145 -13.94 -12.55 5.18
N MET A 146 -14.53 -12.47 3.99
CA MET A 146 -13.94 -12.99 2.77
C MET A 146 -12.63 -12.27 2.39
N TRP A 147 -12.56 -10.94 2.56
CA TRP A 147 -11.32 -10.19 2.31
C TRP A 147 -10.22 -10.54 3.30
N ASN A 148 -10.55 -10.63 4.59
CA ASN A 148 -9.58 -11.02 5.62
C ASN A 148 -9.07 -12.45 5.37
N LEU A 149 -9.96 -13.38 5.01
CA LEU A 149 -9.59 -14.75 4.70
C LEU A 149 -8.74 -14.85 3.43
N ALA A 150 -9.05 -14.07 2.37
CA ALA A 150 -8.22 -14.02 1.16
C ALA A 150 -6.81 -13.53 1.45
N ASN A 151 -6.67 -12.51 2.31
CA ASN A 151 -5.37 -12.06 2.78
C ASN A 151 -4.63 -13.18 3.54
N LEU A 152 -5.25 -13.83 4.52
CA LEU A 152 -4.59 -14.93 5.24
C LEU A 152 -4.21 -16.10 4.33
N TYR A 153 -5.02 -16.44 3.33
CA TYR A 153 -4.63 -17.45 2.34
C TYR A 153 -3.40 -17.04 1.54
N SER A 154 -3.30 -15.77 1.13
CA SER A 154 -2.10 -15.27 0.44
C SER A 154 -0.85 -15.38 1.31
N GLU A 155 -0.98 -15.09 2.61
CA GLU A 155 0.07 -15.20 3.62
C GLU A 155 0.45 -16.66 3.93
N ALA A 156 -0.52 -17.58 3.84
CA ALA A 156 -0.29 -19.01 3.96
C ALA A 156 0.28 -19.64 2.67
N GLY A 157 0.31 -18.91 1.55
CA GLY A 157 0.67 -19.45 0.24
C GLY A 157 -0.43 -20.30 -0.40
N GLU A 158 -1.66 -20.25 0.14
CA GLU A 158 -2.84 -20.98 -0.35
C GLU A 158 -3.54 -20.21 -1.48
N TYR A 159 -2.78 -19.89 -2.54
CA TYR A 159 -3.25 -18.99 -3.62
C TYR A 159 -4.47 -19.52 -4.38
N ASP A 160 -4.65 -20.84 -4.49
CA ASP A 160 -5.84 -21.43 -5.12
C ASP A 160 -7.12 -21.11 -4.33
N LYS A 161 -7.06 -21.22 -2.99
CA LYS A 161 -8.19 -20.88 -2.13
C LYS A 161 -8.45 -19.37 -2.15
N MET A 162 -7.39 -18.56 -2.09
CA MET A 162 -7.47 -17.10 -2.26
C MET A 162 -8.16 -16.74 -3.58
N ASN A 163 -7.73 -17.30 -4.71
CA ASN A 163 -8.28 -17.01 -6.03
C ASN A 163 -9.78 -17.33 -6.10
N LYS A 164 -10.17 -18.54 -5.65
CA LYS A 164 -11.57 -18.96 -5.62
C LYS A 164 -12.45 -18.01 -4.80
N LEU A 165 -11.92 -17.52 -3.68
CA LEU A 165 -12.62 -16.58 -2.81
C LEU A 165 -12.77 -15.21 -3.45
N LEU A 166 -11.69 -14.69 -4.05
CA LEU A 166 -11.67 -13.39 -4.72
C LEU A 166 -12.56 -13.36 -5.97
N GLU A 167 -12.60 -14.43 -6.75
CA GLU A 167 -13.51 -14.54 -7.90
C GLU A 167 -14.98 -14.44 -7.47
N LYS A 168 -15.35 -15.10 -6.37
CA LYS A 168 -16.69 -15.04 -5.77
C LYS A 168 -17.04 -13.64 -5.24
N THR A 169 -16.08 -12.89 -4.70
CA THR A 169 -16.32 -11.52 -4.19
C THR A 169 -16.25 -10.45 -5.27
N SER A 170 -15.58 -10.73 -6.39
CA SER A 170 -15.26 -9.73 -7.41
C SER A 170 -16.48 -9.09 -8.08
N GLU A 171 -17.61 -9.81 -8.17
CA GLU A 171 -18.86 -9.29 -8.73
C GLU A 171 -19.38 -8.05 -7.99
N LYS A 172 -18.93 -7.82 -6.75
CA LYS A 172 -19.28 -6.63 -5.98
C LYS A 172 -18.37 -5.45 -6.21
N ASP A 173 -17.09 -5.71 -6.45
CA ASP A 173 -16.06 -4.67 -6.53
C ASP A 173 -14.83 -5.20 -7.27
N PHE A 174 -14.81 -4.96 -8.58
CA PHE A 174 -13.66 -5.30 -9.43
C PHE A 174 -12.42 -4.49 -9.06
N GLY A 175 -12.59 -3.23 -8.66
CA GLY A 175 -11.47 -2.34 -8.32
C GLY A 175 -10.74 -2.78 -7.07
N LYS A 176 -11.46 -3.10 -6.00
CA LYS A 176 -10.88 -3.66 -4.78
C LYS A 176 -10.19 -5.01 -5.03
N THR A 177 -10.75 -5.83 -5.91
CA THR A 177 -10.12 -7.10 -6.31
C THR A 177 -8.84 -6.87 -7.11
N ALA A 178 -8.86 -5.94 -8.07
CA ALA A 178 -7.68 -5.57 -8.83
C ALA A 178 -6.57 -5.02 -7.93
N GLU A 179 -6.92 -4.14 -6.99
CA GLU A 179 -6.02 -3.56 -6.00
C GLU A 179 -5.40 -4.64 -5.10
N PHE A 180 -6.18 -5.63 -4.64
CA PHE A 180 -5.67 -6.75 -3.86
C PHE A 180 -4.54 -7.48 -4.58
N TYR A 181 -4.79 -7.94 -5.83
CA TYR A 181 -3.76 -8.65 -6.60
C TYR A 181 -2.58 -7.75 -6.97
N TYR A 182 -2.83 -6.48 -7.30
CA TYR A 182 -1.78 -5.53 -7.64
C TYR A 182 -0.83 -5.29 -6.45
N ASN A 183 -1.39 -5.12 -5.25
CA ASN A 183 -0.61 -4.96 -4.02
C ASN A 183 0.14 -6.25 -3.67
N LEU A 184 -0.49 -7.42 -3.89
CA LEU A 184 0.14 -8.72 -3.66
C LEU A 184 1.32 -8.98 -4.62
N ALA A 185 1.24 -8.47 -5.85
CA ALA A 185 2.35 -8.53 -6.80
C ALA A 185 3.54 -7.61 -6.41
N ASN A 186 3.35 -6.72 -5.43
CA ASN A 186 4.37 -5.81 -4.90
C ASN A 186 5.06 -4.95 -5.98
N LEU A 187 4.27 -4.36 -6.89
CA LEU A 187 4.78 -3.62 -8.05
C LEU A 187 5.11 -2.16 -7.78
N GLU A 188 4.89 -1.67 -6.56
CA GLU A 188 5.24 -0.32 -6.15
C GLU A 188 6.42 -0.37 -5.17
N LEU A 189 7.60 0.00 -5.68
CA LEU A 189 8.73 0.34 -4.83
C LEU A 189 8.37 1.63 -4.08
N TYR A 190 7.90 1.46 -2.84
CA TYR A 190 7.99 2.46 -1.78
C TYR A 190 7.21 3.78 -2.02
N ASP A 191 5.90 3.75 -1.76
CA ASP A 191 5.10 4.96 -1.45
C ASP A 191 4.60 4.91 -0.01
N GLY A 192 5.47 4.69 0.99
CA GLY A 192 5.19 4.85 2.43
C GLY A 192 3.96 4.11 3.01
N ARG A 193 3.24 3.37 2.19
CA ARG A 193 2.00 2.66 2.48
C ARG A 193 2.40 1.22 2.58
N TYR A 194 2.47 0.78 3.83
CA TYR A 194 2.60 -0.59 4.28
C TYR A 194 2.38 -1.59 3.16
N THR A 195 3.43 -2.34 2.78
CA THR A 195 3.25 -3.62 2.12
C THR A 195 2.28 -4.41 3.01
N ILE A 196 1.03 -4.54 2.56
CA ILE A 196 -0.05 -5.17 3.32
C ILE A 196 0.30 -6.65 3.58
N PHE A 197 1.16 -7.20 2.71
CA PHE A 197 1.59 -8.58 2.76
C PHE A 197 3.01 -8.67 3.31
N GLU A 198 3.21 -9.59 4.27
CA GLU A 198 4.51 -9.79 4.92
C GLU A 198 5.45 -10.66 4.08
N LYS A 199 4.88 -11.54 3.24
CA LYS A 199 5.65 -12.50 2.46
C LYS A 199 5.76 -12.10 1.00
N GLU A 200 7.00 -12.01 0.54
CA GLU A 200 7.31 -11.90 -0.88
C GLU A 200 7.01 -13.21 -1.61
N ILE A 201 6.45 -13.09 -2.82
CA ILE A 201 6.15 -14.22 -3.70
C ILE A 201 7.39 -14.57 -4.51
N LYS A 202 8.04 -15.67 -4.12
CA LYS A 202 9.28 -16.14 -4.75
C LYS A 202 9.03 -16.96 -6.02
N ASP A 203 7.88 -17.61 -6.12
CA ASP A 203 7.53 -18.44 -7.28
C ASP A 203 7.08 -17.54 -8.45
N GLU A 204 7.84 -17.57 -9.55
CA GLU A 204 7.58 -16.77 -10.74
C GLU A 204 6.25 -17.11 -11.42
N ASN A 205 5.82 -18.37 -11.40
CA ASN A 205 4.54 -18.79 -11.98
C ASN A 205 3.37 -18.23 -11.17
N VAL A 206 3.48 -18.28 -9.84
CA VAL A 206 2.51 -17.67 -8.93
C VAL A 206 2.47 -16.16 -9.12
N LYS A 207 3.64 -15.50 -9.18
CA LYS A 207 3.72 -14.06 -9.44
C LYS A 207 3.06 -13.70 -10.77
N LYS A 208 3.34 -14.44 -11.85
CA LYS A 208 2.73 -14.25 -13.17
C LYS A 208 1.22 -14.43 -13.15
N MET A 209 0.71 -15.44 -12.41
CA MET A 209 -0.72 -15.65 -12.22
C MET A 209 -1.36 -14.44 -11.51
N ILE A 210 -0.77 -13.94 -10.42
CA ILE A 210 -1.26 -12.80 -9.65
C ILE A 210 -1.29 -11.53 -10.49
N VAL A 211 -0.20 -11.24 -11.20
CA VAL A 211 -0.12 -10.10 -12.15
C VAL A 211 -1.20 -10.22 -13.23
N THR A 212 -1.42 -11.43 -13.77
CA THR A 212 -2.47 -11.69 -14.75
C THR A 212 -3.86 -11.42 -14.17
N LYS A 213 -4.14 -11.87 -12.94
CA LYS A 213 -5.42 -11.62 -12.26
C LYS A 213 -5.62 -10.14 -11.96
N ALA A 214 -4.59 -9.43 -11.49
CA ALA A 214 -4.64 -7.98 -11.29
C ALA A 214 -5.04 -7.25 -12.58
N LEU A 215 -4.40 -7.60 -13.71
CA LEU A 215 -4.70 -7.00 -15.01
C LEU A 215 -6.12 -7.29 -15.47
N GLN A 216 -6.56 -8.55 -15.34
CA GLN A 216 -7.92 -8.96 -15.72
C GLN A 216 -8.99 -8.20 -14.93
N PHE A 217 -8.84 -8.06 -13.61
CA PHE A 217 -9.82 -7.35 -12.79
C PHE A 217 -9.77 -5.84 -12.99
N LEU A 218 -8.58 -5.25 -13.17
CA LEU A 218 -8.43 -3.83 -13.49
C LEU A 218 -9.10 -3.49 -14.83
N GLN A 219 -8.97 -4.35 -15.84
CA GLN A 219 -9.64 -4.16 -17.12
C GLN A 219 -11.17 -4.31 -17.02
N LYS A 220 -11.67 -5.19 -16.16
CA LYS A 220 -13.10 -5.30 -15.86
C LYS A 220 -13.63 -4.02 -15.19
N GLU A 221 -12.93 -3.52 -14.17
CA GLU A 221 -13.26 -2.26 -13.50
C GLU A 221 -13.37 -1.10 -14.51
N ILE A 222 -12.33 -0.89 -15.32
CA ILE A 222 -12.30 0.17 -16.34
C ILE A 222 -13.44 0.01 -17.36
N LYS A 223 -13.78 -1.23 -17.72
CA LYS A 223 -14.89 -1.50 -18.63
C LYS A 223 -16.23 -1.12 -18.01
N GLU A 224 -16.46 -1.40 -16.73
CA GLU A 224 -17.68 -1.01 -16.03
C GLU A 224 -17.75 0.51 -15.80
N ASP A 225 -16.63 1.14 -15.40
CA ASP A 225 -16.50 2.60 -15.27
C ASP A 225 -16.89 3.32 -16.57
N ARG A 226 -16.44 2.81 -17.72
CA ARG A 226 -16.78 3.38 -19.03
C ARG A 226 -18.27 3.29 -19.36
N LYS A 227 -19.00 2.26 -18.91
CA LYS A 227 -20.44 2.13 -19.17
C LYS A 227 -21.25 3.24 -18.51
N ILE A 228 -20.77 3.78 -17.40
CA ILE A 228 -21.39 4.90 -16.68
C ILE A 228 -20.77 6.26 -17.07
N GLY A 229 -19.97 6.31 -18.13
CA GLY A 229 -19.36 7.53 -18.64
C GLY A 229 -18.14 8.02 -17.83
N LYS A 230 -17.60 7.20 -16.93
CA LYS A 230 -16.39 7.55 -16.18
C LYS A 230 -15.15 7.38 -17.06
N GLU A 231 -14.35 8.44 -17.14
CA GLU A 231 -13.07 8.43 -17.85
C GLU A 231 -12.02 7.61 -17.10
N ILE A 232 -11.05 7.07 -17.85
CA ILE A 232 -9.92 6.36 -17.24
C ILE A 232 -9.08 7.32 -16.40
N GLU A 233 -8.71 6.87 -15.21
CA GLU A 233 -7.83 7.64 -14.32
C GLU A 233 -6.35 7.39 -14.64
N LYS A 234 -5.49 8.36 -14.31
CA LYS A 234 -4.02 8.24 -14.47
C LYS A 234 -3.50 6.95 -13.83
N GLN A 235 -3.98 6.64 -12.62
CA GLN A 235 -3.56 5.45 -11.87
C GLN A 235 -3.97 4.17 -12.59
N GLN A 236 -5.22 4.06 -13.05
CA GLN A 236 -5.70 2.91 -13.82
C GLN A 236 -4.90 2.68 -15.11
N LEU A 237 -4.54 3.76 -15.82
CA LEU A 237 -3.70 3.68 -17.03
C LEU A 237 -2.29 3.16 -16.71
N LEU A 238 -1.61 3.77 -15.74
CA LEU A 238 -0.23 3.41 -15.41
C LEU A 238 -0.13 2.02 -14.75
N ARG A 239 -1.11 1.63 -13.92
CA ARG A 239 -1.17 0.29 -13.34
C ARG A 239 -1.28 -0.79 -14.41
N GLN A 240 -2.11 -0.60 -15.44
CA GLN A 240 -2.16 -1.52 -16.59
C GLN A 240 -0.80 -1.63 -17.29
N ALA A 241 -0.14 -0.51 -17.55
CA ALA A 241 1.17 -0.51 -18.19
C ALA A 241 2.23 -1.23 -17.35
N LYS A 242 2.25 -1.03 -16.02
CA LYS A 242 3.12 -1.77 -15.09
C LYS A 242 2.83 -3.27 -15.13
N LEU A 243 1.56 -3.67 -15.13
CA LEU A 243 1.17 -5.08 -15.20
C LEU A 243 1.56 -5.73 -16.54
N TYR A 244 1.38 -5.04 -17.66
CA TYR A 244 1.89 -5.51 -18.96
C TYR A 244 3.41 -5.64 -18.95
N ARG A 245 4.12 -4.67 -18.35
CA ARG A 245 5.57 -4.71 -18.20
C ARG A 245 6.04 -5.92 -17.38
N GLU A 246 5.33 -6.32 -16.33
CA GLU A 246 5.63 -7.53 -15.55
C GLU A 246 5.29 -8.84 -16.28
N LEU A 247 4.45 -8.79 -17.31
CA LEU A 247 4.12 -9.94 -18.17
C LEU A 247 4.95 -9.99 -19.45
N ASP A 248 5.98 -9.15 -19.57
CA ASP A 248 6.82 -8.97 -20.77
C ASP A 248 6.03 -8.63 -22.04
N LYS A 249 4.97 -7.83 -21.88
CA LYS A 249 4.02 -7.42 -22.92
C LYS A 249 4.24 -5.98 -23.38
N SER A 250 5.44 -5.68 -23.87
CA SER A 250 5.82 -4.31 -24.25
C SER A 250 5.00 -3.74 -25.40
N ASN A 251 4.53 -4.58 -26.34
CA ASN A 251 3.71 -4.10 -27.46
C ASN A 251 2.33 -3.63 -26.99
N GLU A 252 1.77 -4.29 -25.98
CA GLU A 252 0.49 -3.92 -25.38
C GLU A 252 0.57 -2.60 -24.61
N ILE A 253 1.74 -2.26 -24.05
CA ILE A 253 2.00 -0.94 -23.46
C ILE A 253 1.93 0.14 -24.56
N ASP A 254 2.61 -0.08 -25.69
CA ASP A 254 2.61 0.86 -26.81
C ASP A 254 1.18 1.09 -27.35
N VAL A 255 0.41 0.01 -27.49
CA VAL A 255 -1.01 0.07 -27.91
C VAL A 255 -1.90 0.77 -26.88
N LEU A 256 -1.68 0.54 -25.58
CA LEU A 256 -2.42 1.17 -24.49
C LEU A 256 -2.20 2.69 -24.50
N PHE A 257 -0.94 3.13 -24.59
CA PHE A 257 -0.59 4.54 -24.55
C PHE A 257 -0.87 5.28 -25.85
N ALA A 258 -0.89 4.62 -27.00
CA ALA A 258 -1.29 5.24 -28.26
C ALA A 258 -2.74 5.77 -28.22
N LYS A 259 -3.60 5.18 -27.39
CA LYS A 259 -5.00 5.55 -27.19
C LYS A 259 -5.23 6.52 -26.03
N ALA A 260 -4.18 6.89 -25.29
CA ALA A 260 -4.30 7.70 -24.09
C ALA A 260 -4.45 9.20 -24.42
N ASP A 261 -5.31 9.86 -23.65
CA ASP A 261 -5.52 11.31 -23.75
C ASP A 261 -4.23 12.11 -23.51
N LYS A 262 -4.16 13.28 -24.14
CA LYS A 262 -3.00 14.18 -24.05
C LYS A 262 -2.60 14.56 -22.63
N LYS A 263 -3.58 14.58 -21.70
CA LYS A 263 -3.35 14.86 -20.27
C LYS A 263 -2.42 13.84 -19.60
N PHE A 264 -2.24 12.66 -20.19
CA PHE A 264 -1.37 11.60 -19.66
C PHE A 264 0.01 11.52 -20.32
N TRP A 265 0.26 12.24 -21.43
CA TRP A 265 1.51 12.08 -22.19
C TRP A 265 2.77 12.36 -21.34
N LYS A 266 2.71 13.30 -20.39
CA LYS A 266 3.83 13.54 -19.46
C LYS A 266 4.14 12.31 -18.61
N SER A 267 3.12 11.75 -17.97
CA SER A 267 3.27 10.54 -17.15
C SER A 267 3.66 9.30 -17.96
N ILE A 268 3.24 9.23 -19.22
CA ILE A 268 3.66 8.17 -20.15
C ILE A 268 5.15 8.30 -20.48
N SER A 269 5.62 9.52 -20.78
CA SER A 269 7.04 9.77 -21.04
C SER A 269 7.91 9.34 -19.85
N LEU A 270 7.54 9.77 -18.63
CA LEU A 270 8.20 9.37 -17.39
C LEU A 270 8.13 7.86 -17.13
N PHE A 271 7.00 7.21 -17.46
CA PHE A 271 6.86 5.75 -17.32
C PHE A 271 7.90 5.00 -18.15
N TYR A 272 8.13 5.38 -19.40
CA TYR A 272 9.15 4.75 -20.23
C TYR A 272 10.57 4.99 -19.70
N MET A 273 10.82 6.14 -19.08
CA MET A 273 12.10 6.44 -18.42
C MET A 273 12.29 5.73 -17.08
N ASP A 274 11.22 5.14 -16.51
CA ASP A 274 11.20 4.57 -15.16
C ASP A 274 11.55 5.60 -14.06
N GLU A 275 11.14 6.87 -14.24
CA GLU A 275 11.53 7.96 -13.33
C GLU A 275 10.33 8.57 -12.57
N PRO A 276 10.54 9.04 -11.32
CA PRO A 276 9.57 9.86 -10.62
C PRO A 276 9.56 11.29 -11.18
N GLU A 277 8.38 11.92 -11.18
CA GLU A 277 8.17 13.28 -11.68
C GLU A 277 9.09 14.32 -11.03
N MET A 278 9.38 14.18 -9.73
CA MET A 278 10.17 15.16 -8.98
C MET A 278 11.67 14.84 -8.88
N ALA A 279 12.17 13.74 -9.46
CA ALA A 279 13.58 13.39 -9.33
C ALA A 279 14.20 12.85 -10.64
N LEU A 280 14.15 13.65 -11.70
CA LEU A 280 14.76 13.31 -13.00
C LEU A 280 16.24 12.92 -12.87
N GLY A 281 16.63 11.90 -13.64
CA GLY A 281 17.94 11.26 -13.57
C GLY A 281 18.07 10.21 -12.45
N ASN A 282 16.99 9.96 -11.70
CA ASN A 282 16.87 8.84 -10.78
C ASN A 282 15.75 7.91 -11.24
N VAL A 283 16.00 6.60 -11.21
CA VAL A 283 15.04 5.58 -11.64
C VAL A 283 14.40 4.88 -10.44
N TYR A 284 13.16 4.40 -10.56
CA TYR A 284 12.53 3.62 -9.50
C TYR A 284 13.31 2.32 -9.20
N ASN A 285 13.83 1.67 -10.24
CA ASN A 285 14.59 0.43 -10.10
C ASN A 285 15.86 0.42 -10.95
N GLU A 286 17.03 0.61 -10.32
CA GLU A 286 18.32 0.57 -11.02
C GLU A 286 18.66 -0.79 -11.64
N LYS A 287 17.99 -1.87 -11.22
CA LYS A 287 18.14 -3.20 -11.82
C LYS A 287 17.34 -3.36 -13.12
N ARG A 288 16.44 -2.42 -13.42
CA ARG A 288 15.57 -2.45 -14.60
C ARG A 288 15.58 -1.11 -15.33
N ILE A 289 16.75 -0.76 -15.86
CA ILE A 289 16.98 0.48 -16.60
C ILE A 289 16.23 0.43 -17.94
N SER A 290 15.60 1.56 -18.31
CA SER A 290 14.96 1.74 -19.62
C SER A 290 15.91 1.42 -20.77
N THR A 291 15.39 0.69 -21.75
CA THR A 291 16.11 0.37 -22.99
C THR A 291 16.18 1.58 -23.92
N VAL A 292 16.99 1.48 -24.98
CA VAL A 292 16.99 2.49 -26.07
C VAL A 292 15.60 2.68 -26.65
N LYS A 293 14.83 1.60 -26.86
CA LYS A 293 13.45 1.67 -27.35
C LYS A 293 12.57 2.47 -26.39
N ASP A 294 12.68 2.22 -25.09
CA ASP A 294 11.90 2.93 -24.08
C ASP A 294 12.22 4.43 -24.08
N LEU A 295 13.51 4.80 -24.09
CA LEU A 295 13.93 6.20 -24.13
C LEU A 295 13.47 6.91 -25.40
N GLN A 296 13.47 6.21 -26.55
CA GLN A 296 12.90 6.74 -27.79
C GLN A 296 11.38 6.98 -27.67
N GLN A 297 10.65 6.06 -27.05
CA GLN A 297 9.21 6.28 -26.79
C GLN A 297 8.98 7.46 -25.84
N ALA A 298 9.81 7.61 -24.80
CA ALA A 298 9.73 8.78 -23.93
C ALA A 298 9.86 10.10 -24.69
N LEU A 299 10.81 10.18 -25.63
CA LEU A 299 10.99 11.33 -26.52
C LEU A 299 9.77 11.58 -27.41
N VAL A 300 9.20 10.53 -28.04
CA VAL A 300 7.99 10.64 -28.88
C VAL A 300 6.84 11.31 -28.12
N TYR A 301 6.61 10.91 -26.86
CA TYR A 301 5.55 11.52 -26.04
C TYR A 301 5.89 12.94 -25.62
N ALA A 302 7.14 13.23 -25.29
CA ALA A 302 7.55 14.59 -24.96
C ALA A 302 7.44 15.55 -26.16
N ASP A 303 7.75 15.08 -27.37
CA ASP A 303 7.58 15.84 -28.61
C ASP A 303 6.11 16.15 -28.90
N LYS A 304 5.21 15.18 -28.71
CA LYS A 304 3.76 15.40 -28.83
C LYS A 304 3.26 16.50 -27.88
N ILE A 305 3.79 16.57 -26.67
CA ILE A 305 3.44 17.63 -25.70
C ILE A 305 3.94 18.99 -26.20
N LEU A 306 5.18 19.05 -26.68
CA LEU A 306 5.78 20.31 -27.14
C LEU A 306 5.15 20.85 -28.43
N SER A 307 4.67 19.98 -29.33
CA SER A 307 4.09 20.38 -30.62
C SER A 307 2.75 21.12 -30.51
N ASP A 308 1.95 20.85 -29.47
CA ASP A 308 0.67 21.54 -29.18
C ASP A 308 0.73 22.24 -27.82
N PHE A 309 1.91 22.73 -27.43
CA PHE A 309 2.11 23.28 -26.09
C PHE A 309 1.37 24.62 -25.91
N LYS A 310 0.38 24.62 -25.00
CA LYS A 310 -0.40 25.81 -24.60
C LYS A 310 -0.26 26.13 -23.10
N GLY A 311 0.66 25.45 -22.42
CA GLY A 311 0.90 25.57 -20.99
C GLY A 311 1.75 26.78 -20.61
N ASN A 312 2.15 26.84 -19.35
CA ASN A 312 3.00 27.92 -18.84
C ASN A 312 4.50 27.63 -19.04
N LYS A 313 5.36 28.62 -18.79
CA LYS A 313 6.82 28.47 -18.94
C LYS A 313 7.40 27.36 -18.06
N ALA A 314 6.85 27.13 -16.87
CA ALA A 314 7.33 26.12 -15.94
C ALA A 314 7.05 24.69 -16.44
N GLU A 315 5.83 24.43 -16.92
CA GLU A 315 5.47 23.15 -17.56
C GLU A 315 6.32 22.91 -18.81
N ARG A 316 6.56 23.92 -19.64
CA ARG A 316 7.45 23.78 -20.80
C ARG A 316 8.86 23.38 -20.37
N THR A 317 9.38 24.02 -19.33
CA THR A 317 10.71 23.75 -18.77
C THR A 317 10.82 22.30 -18.30
N GLU A 318 9.81 21.81 -17.58
CA GLU A 318 9.75 20.42 -17.14
C GLU A 318 9.83 19.43 -18.31
N ILE A 319 9.06 19.65 -19.39
CA ILE A 319 9.09 18.76 -20.57
C ILE A 319 10.44 18.82 -21.29
N LEU A 320 11.08 20.00 -21.37
CA LEU A 320 12.43 20.13 -21.93
C LEU A 320 13.47 19.38 -21.09
N LEU A 321 13.36 19.41 -19.76
CA LEU A 321 14.22 18.64 -18.86
C LEU A 321 14.04 17.13 -19.05
N ILE A 322 12.80 16.64 -19.17
CA ILE A 322 12.50 15.23 -19.46
C ILE A 322 13.18 14.80 -20.77
N LYS A 323 13.07 15.61 -21.83
CA LYS A 323 13.74 15.31 -23.11
C LYS A 323 15.27 15.34 -23.01
N ALA A 324 15.83 16.35 -22.34
CA ALA A 324 17.27 16.46 -22.15
C ALA A 324 17.83 15.25 -21.40
N GLU A 325 17.11 14.77 -20.39
CA GLU A 325 17.44 13.57 -19.63
C GLU A 325 17.39 12.30 -20.50
N ALA A 326 16.35 12.13 -21.32
CA ALA A 326 16.26 11.00 -22.25
C ALA A 326 17.43 11.00 -23.27
N TYR A 327 17.75 12.16 -23.87
CA TYR A 327 18.90 12.29 -24.77
C TYR A 327 20.24 12.03 -24.07
N ARG A 328 20.40 12.52 -22.82
CA ARG A 328 21.59 12.23 -22.00
C ARG A 328 21.78 10.73 -21.82
N ARG A 329 20.71 9.99 -21.46
CA ARG A 329 20.75 8.53 -21.26
C ARG A 329 20.99 7.75 -22.56
N LEU A 330 20.52 8.26 -23.70
CA LEU A 330 20.87 7.74 -25.03
C LEU A 330 22.36 8.03 -25.37
N GLY A 331 22.93 9.09 -24.80
CA GLY A 331 24.28 9.59 -25.10
C GLY A 331 24.34 10.62 -26.20
N GLU A 332 23.19 11.16 -26.59
CA GLU A 332 23.05 12.23 -27.57
C GLU A 332 23.25 13.58 -26.87
N PHE A 333 24.43 13.76 -26.27
CA PHE A 333 24.73 14.90 -25.40
C PHE A 333 24.59 16.26 -26.10
N SER A 334 24.86 16.31 -27.40
CA SER A 334 24.67 17.53 -28.21
C SER A 334 23.21 17.96 -28.28
N GLU A 335 22.28 16.99 -28.40
CA GLU A 335 20.84 17.29 -28.41
C GLU A 335 20.35 17.68 -27.01
N ALA A 336 20.83 16.98 -25.96
CA ALA A 336 20.56 17.37 -24.59
C ALA A 336 21.04 18.80 -24.28
N GLU A 337 22.26 19.17 -24.73
CA GLU A 337 22.82 20.51 -24.51
C GLU A 337 22.03 21.61 -25.24
N LYS A 338 21.54 21.34 -26.47
CA LYS A 338 20.68 22.28 -27.20
C LYS A 338 19.40 22.58 -26.41
N LEU A 339 18.71 21.55 -25.91
CA LEU A 339 17.49 21.72 -25.13
C LEU A 339 17.75 22.50 -23.83
N LEU A 340 18.85 22.22 -23.13
CA LEU A 340 19.20 22.93 -21.91
C LEU A 340 19.51 24.42 -22.17
N LYS A 341 20.03 24.79 -23.35
CA LYS A 341 20.24 26.20 -23.75
C LYS A 341 18.93 26.95 -24.04
N GLU A 342 17.85 26.24 -24.36
CA GLU A 342 16.52 26.85 -24.51
C GLU A 342 15.90 27.24 -23.16
N ILE A 343 16.40 26.66 -22.06
CA ILE A 343 15.93 26.93 -20.71
C ILE A 343 16.69 28.16 -20.17
N ASP A 344 15.95 29.23 -19.94
CA ASP A 344 16.45 30.46 -19.31
C ASP A 344 16.69 30.24 -17.81
N SER A 345 17.93 29.96 -17.44
CA SER A 345 18.35 29.59 -16.07
C SER A 345 18.04 30.64 -15.02
N GLU A 346 17.97 31.94 -15.38
CA GLU A 346 17.67 33.02 -14.44
C GLU A 346 16.19 33.07 -14.04
N LYS A 347 15.33 32.33 -14.74
CA LYS A 347 13.88 32.32 -14.54
C LYS A 347 13.33 30.91 -14.35
N ILE A 348 14.18 29.95 -13.99
CA ILE A 348 13.76 28.61 -13.61
C ILE A 348 13.06 28.69 -12.25
N ASP A 349 11.92 28.01 -12.13
CA ASP A 349 11.25 27.84 -10.84
C ASP A 349 12.19 27.08 -9.89
N LYS A 350 12.29 27.51 -8.62
CA LYS A 350 13.13 26.86 -7.60
C LYS A 350 12.90 25.35 -7.53
N MET A 351 11.68 24.89 -7.83
CA MET A 351 11.36 23.46 -7.85
C MET A 351 12.18 22.67 -8.88
N TYR A 352 12.55 23.28 -10.02
CA TYR A 352 13.26 22.64 -11.12
C TYR A 352 14.75 22.98 -11.18
N GLU A 353 15.22 23.98 -10.43
CA GLU A 353 16.60 24.45 -10.44
C GLU A 353 17.60 23.32 -10.14
N PHE A 354 17.31 22.50 -9.12
CA PHE A 354 18.14 21.36 -8.75
C PHE A 354 18.23 20.32 -9.88
N GLN A 355 17.10 19.99 -10.51
CA GLN A 355 17.06 19.01 -11.62
C GLN A 355 17.83 19.53 -12.83
N PHE A 356 17.61 20.80 -13.20
CA PHE A 356 18.30 21.44 -14.31
C PHE A 356 19.82 21.42 -14.13
N GLU A 357 20.33 21.87 -12.97
CA GLU A 357 21.77 21.90 -12.73
C GLU A 357 22.38 20.49 -12.66
N ASN A 358 21.66 19.52 -12.11
CA ASN A 358 22.12 18.14 -12.09
C ASN A 358 22.25 17.55 -13.50
N ILE A 359 21.20 17.66 -14.33
CA ILE A 359 21.20 17.16 -15.71
C ILE A 359 22.28 17.90 -16.52
N ARG A 360 22.37 19.23 -16.39
CA ARG A 360 23.38 20.06 -17.06
C ARG A 360 24.80 19.64 -16.74
N ARG A 361 25.10 19.37 -15.47
CA ARG A 361 26.41 18.86 -15.04
C ARG A 361 26.71 17.49 -15.66
N GLN A 362 25.74 16.56 -15.62
CA GLN A 362 25.92 15.21 -16.17
C GLN A 362 26.07 15.21 -17.69
N VAL A 363 25.35 16.08 -18.42
CA VAL A 363 25.51 16.28 -19.87
C VAL A 363 26.92 16.78 -20.18
N LYS A 364 27.43 17.78 -19.45
CA LYS A 364 28.80 18.30 -19.62
C LYS A 364 29.87 17.23 -19.38
N SER A 365 29.68 16.38 -18.37
CA SER A 365 30.61 15.29 -18.06
C SER A 365 30.38 14.03 -18.91
N LYS A 366 29.45 14.05 -19.87
CA LYS A 366 29.06 12.90 -20.70
C LYS A 366 28.69 11.66 -19.89
N ASP A 367 28.07 11.85 -18.73
CA ASP A 367 27.64 10.77 -17.86
C ASP A 367 26.26 10.26 -18.31
N LYS A 368 26.14 8.94 -18.55
CA LYS A 368 24.88 8.27 -18.89
C LYS A 368 24.24 7.54 -17.71
N ARG A 369 24.92 7.46 -16.57
CA ARG A 369 24.46 6.67 -15.42
C ARG A 369 23.18 7.25 -14.84
N VAL A 370 22.39 6.37 -14.25
CA VAL A 370 21.21 6.68 -13.45
C VAL A 370 21.42 6.10 -12.06
N TYR A 371 20.72 6.67 -11.08
CA TYR A 371 20.78 6.21 -9.69
C TYR A 371 19.40 5.77 -9.23
N GLN A 372 19.31 4.80 -8.34
CA GLN A 372 18.03 4.44 -7.76
C GLN A 372 17.46 5.59 -6.93
N TYR A 373 16.21 5.96 -7.20
CA TYR A 373 15.47 6.91 -6.40
C TYR A 373 15.16 6.29 -5.02
N LEU A 374 15.66 6.95 -3.98
CA LEU A 374 15.32 6.64 -2.60
C LEU A 374 14.38 7.75 -2.10
N PRO A 375 13.08 7.48 -1.92
CA PRO A 375 12.18 8.49 -1.39
C PRO A 375 12.67 8.92 0.00
N PRO A 376 12.52 10.20 0.37
CA PRO A 376 12.84 10.67 1.71
C PRO A 376 12.14 9.79 2.74
N GLN A 377 12.90 9.23 3.69
CA GLN A 377 12.30 8.53 4.81
C GLN A 377 11.50 9.55 5.61
N ILE A 378 10.18 9.39 5.64
CA ILE A 378 9.34 10.16 6.56
C ILE A 378 9.68 9.64 7.96
N MET A 379 10.62 10.30 8.63
CA MET A 379 10.86 10.07 10.05
C MET A 379 9.66 10.65 10.80
N TYR A 380 8.84 9.77 11.37
CA TYR A 380 7.71 10.11 12.24
C TYR A 380 8.16 10.34 13.67
#